data_AF-A0A496WW54-F1
#
_entry.id   AF-A0A496WW54-F1
#
_cell.length_a   1.000
_cell.length_b   1.000
_cell.length_c   1.000
_cell.angle_alpha   90.00
_cell.angle_beta   90.00
_cell.angle_gamma   90.00
#
_symmetry.space_group_name_H-M   'P 1'
#
loop_
_entity.id
_entity.type
_entity.pdbx_description
1 polymer ?
#
loop_
_entity_poly.entity_id
_entity_poly.type
_entity_poly.pdbx_seq_one_letter_code
_entity_poly.pdbx_strand_id
1 'polypeptide(L)'
;LERSLASNPNSGLFRYAYATTLACTSQPENALAQCEIFFRQSPKDSNMGAVCFSQSVTLSLMGRYLEAEQAVSLGIKHQPTFPWLYVARACALSGLERREEAQQALVLAREIAPHFSLAKIEEGWRLLFQKDDAEKINSLLRLAWPES
;
A
#
# COMPACT_ATOMS: atom_id res chain seq x y z
N LEU A 1 22.75 9.14 28.30
CA LEU A 1 22.65 8.11 27.24
C LEU A 1 21.41 8.38 26.38
N GLU A 2 21.34 9.55 25.73
CA GLU A 2 20.15 10.01 24.97
C GLU A 2 20.56 10.79 23.71
N ARG A 3 21.44 10.22 22.89
CA ARG A 3 21.79 10.77 21.57
C ARG A 3 22.15 9.63 20.62
N SER A 4 21.16 8.95 20.04
CA SER A 4 21.31 8.30 18.72
C SER A 4 19.99 7.72 18.18
N LEU A 5 18.98 8.56 17.92
CA LEU A 5 17.83 8.18 17.05
C LEU A 5 17.58 9.20 15.93
N ALA A 6 18.55 10.10 15.69
CA ALA A 6 18.56 10.95 14.51
C ALA A 6 19.19 10.17 13.35
N SER A 7 18.37 9.85 12.35
CA SER A 7 18.70 9.31 11.03
C SER A 7 19.76 8.20 11.00
N ASN A 8 19.33 6.95 11.17
CA ASN A 8 20.03 5.86 10.49
C ASN A 8 19.46 5.81 9.06
N PRO A 9 20.15 6.31 8.02
CA PRO A 9 19.64 6.35 6.64
C PRO A 9 19.39 4.95 6.07
N ASN A 10 19.84 3.92 6.80
CA ASN A 10 19.72 2.52 6.47
C ASN A 10 18.63 1.78 7.27
N SER A 11 17.80 2.50 8.04
CA SER A 11 16.64 1.89 8.71
C SER A 11 15.51 1.66 7.70
N GLY A 12 14.89 0.49 7.74
CA GLY A 12 13.71 0.20 6.93
C GLY A 12 12.56 1.16 7.16
N LEU A 13 12.44 1.72 8.37
CA LEU A 13 11.45 2.75 8.71
C LEU A 13 11.68 4.04 7.91
N PHE A 14 12.95 4.47 7.77
CA PHE A 14 13.30 5.66 7.00
C PHE A 14 12.95 5.47 5.53
N ARG A 15 13.30 4.31 4.95
CA ARG A 15 13.00 3.99 3.56
C ARG A 15 11.50 3.86 3.29
N TYR A 16 10.76 3.25 4.22
CA TYR A 16 9.30 3.23 4.20
C TYR A 16 8.73 4.66 4.19
N ALA A 17 9.09 5.47 5.19
CA ALA A 17 8.59 6.84 5.30
C ALA A 17 8.93 7.68 4.05
N TYR A 18 10.10 7.47 3.46
CA TYR A 18 10.54 8.16 2.26
C TYR A 18 9.75 7.70 1.01
N ALA A 19 9.57 6.39 0.82
CA ALA A 19 8.75 5.85 -0.27
C ALA A 19 7.29 6.31 -0.17
N THR A 20 6.71 6.29 1.03
CA THR A 20 5.36 6.80 1.29
C THR A 20 5.25 8.29 0.99
N THR A 21 6.22 9.09 1.44
CA THR A 21 6.24 10.54 1.15
C THR A 21 6.27 10.81 -0.35
N LEU A 22 7.13 10.11 -1.09
CA LEU A 22 7.24 10.28 -2.54
C LEU A 22 5.94 9.88 -3.27
N ALA A 23 5.31 8.79 -2.83
CA ALA A 23 4.00 8.36 -3.35
C ALA A 23 2.93 9.43 -3.10
N CYS A 24 2.93 10.05 -1.91
CA CYS A 24 1.99 11.12 -1.54
C CYS A 24 2.24 12.43 -2.31
N THR A 25 3.50 12.72 -2.69
CA THR A 25 3.89 13.92 -3.44
C THR A 25 3.85 13.74 -4.98
N SER A 26 3.22 12.67 -5.47
CA SER A 26 3.08 12.35 -6.91
C SER A 26 4.42 12.27 -7.64
N GLN A 27 5.44 11.70 -6.99
CA GLN A 27 6.71 11.31 -7.63
C GLN A 27 6.80 9.78 -7.69
N PRO A 28 5.94 9.11 -8.47
CA PRO A 28 5.76 7.67 -8.39
C PRO A 28 7.03 6.89 -8.77
N GLU A 29 7.80 7.34 -9.75
CA GLU A 29 9.06 6.70 -10.15
C GLU A 29 10.10 6.75 -9.02
N ASN A 30 10.19 7.90 -8.33
CA ASN A 30 11.09 8.05 -7.19
C ASN A 30 10.63 7.16 -6.02
N ALA A 31 9.32 7.07 -5.77
CA ALA A 31 8.77 6.17 -4.74
C ALA A 31 9.16 4.71 -5.02
N LEU A 32 8.98 4.25 -6.27
CA LEU A 32 9.35 2.88 -6.68
C LEU A 32 10.86 2.65 -6.57
N ALA A 33 11.70 3.61 -6.96
CA ALA A 33 13.15 3.50 -6.80
C ALA A 33 13.56 3.28 -5.33
N GLN A 34 12.87 3.93 -4.38
CA GLN A 34 13.15 3.76 -2.95
C GLN A 34 12.70 2.40 -2.41
N CYS A 35 11.58 1.87 -2.91
CA CYS A 35 11.15 0.50 -2.63
C CYS A 35 12.22 -0.51 -3.11
N GLU A 36 12.76 -0.34 -4.32
CA GLU A 36 13.80 -1.22 -4.85
C GLU A 36 15.09 -1.19 -4.02
N ILE A 37 15.51 -0.01 -3.56
CA ILE A 37 16.68 0.09 -2.68
C ILE A 37 16.38 -0.58 -1.33
N PHE A 38 15.17 -0.42 -0.77
CA PHE A 38 14.76 -1.12 0.45
C PHE A 38 14.84 -2.64 0.28
N PHE A 39 14.30 -3.20 -0.81
CA PHE A 39 14.35 -4.65 -1.02
C PHE A 39 15.78 -5.18 -1.13
N ARG A 40 16.67 -4.43 -1.78
CA ARG A 40 18.08 -4.80 -1.92
C ARG A 40 18.82 -4.79 -0.59
N GLN A 41 18.57 -3.79 0.26
CA GLN A 41 19.37 -3.55 1.46
C GLN A 41 18.77 -4.16 2.72
N SER A 42 17.46 -4.36 2.74
CA SER A 42 16.70 -4.70 3.94
C SER A 42 15.65 -5.80 3.67
N PRO A 43 15.99 -6.92 3.01
CA PRO A 43 15.02 -7.93 2.55
C PRO A 43 14.29 -8.69 3.68
N LYS A 44 14.73 -8.52 4.93
CA LYS A 44 14.14 -9.16 6.13
C LYS A 44 13.60 -8.13 7.13
N ASP A 45 13.53 -6.86 6.75
CA ASP A 45 13.11 -5.80 7.66
C ASP A 45 11.61 -5.91 8.01
N SER A 46 11.27 -5.56 9.24
CA SER A 46 9.91 -5.62 9.78
C SER A 46 8.96 -4.63 9.11
N ASN A 47 9.43 -3.71 8.27
CA ASN A 47 8.59 -2.78 7.48
C ASN A 47 8.29 -3.29 6.07
N MET A 48 8.68 -4.53 5.71
CA MET A 48 8.44 -5.11 4.38
C MET A 48 6.98 -4.96 3.90
N GLY A 49 6.00 -5.24 4.76
CA GLY A 49 4.58 -5.09 4.43
C GLY A 49 4.19 -3.64 4.12
N ALA A 50 4.72 -2.68 4.88
CA ALA A 50 4.46 -1.26 4.67
C ALA A 50 5.09 -0.71 3.38
N VAL A 51 6.28 -1.21 3.02
CA VAL A 51 6.94 -0.88 1.75
C VAL A 51 6.20 -1.52 0.57
N CYS A 52 5.85 -2.80 0.65
CA CYS A 52 5.05 -3.49 -0.38
C CYS A 52 3.69 -2.82 -0.60
N PHE A 53 3.05 -2.38 0.48
CA PHE A 53 1.83 -1.58 0.43
C PHE A 53 2.05 -0.26 -0.34
N SER A 54 3.07 0.52 0.03
CA SER A 54 3.38 1.79 -0.64
C SER A 54 3.71 1.58 -2.13
N GLN A 55 4.48 0.53 -2.44
CA GLN A 55 4.81 0.14 -3.82
C GLN A 55 3.54 -0.21 -4.61
N SER A 56 2.66 -1.04 -4.05
CA SER A 56 1.41 -1.45 -4.69
C SER A 56 0.49 -0.27 -4.97
N VAL A 57 0.28 0.62 -3.99
CA VAL A 57 -0.56 1.82 -4.18
C VAL A 57 0.03 2.71 -5.27
N THR A 58 1.35 2.92 -5.27
CA THR A 58 2.04 3.70 -6.31
C THR A 58 1.82 3.07 -7.70
N LEU A 59 2.00 1.75 -7.82
CA LEU A 59 1.80 1.02 -9.07
C LEU A 59 0.34 1.10 -9.55
N SER A 60 -0.64 0.98 -8.64
CA SER A 60 -2.06 1.14 -8.96
C SER A 60 -2.40 2.54 -9.45
N LEU A 61 -1.83 3.59 -8.85
CA LEU A 61 -1.99 4.97 -9.32
C LEU A 61 -1.40 5.20 -10.71
N MET A 62 -0.36 4.43 -11.08
CA MET A 62 0.23 4.41 -12.42
C MET A 62 -0.52 3.49 -13.41
N GLY A 63 -1.59 2.79 -12.98
CA GLY A 63 -2.30 1.81 -13.81
C GLY A 63 -1.56 0.47 -14.00
N ARG A 64 -0.48 0.22 -13.25
CA ARG A 64 0.37 -0.98 -13.33
C ARG A 64 -0.13 -2.08 -12.39
N TYR A 65 -1.36 -2.52 -12.60
CA TYR A 65 -2.08 -3.34 -11.63
C TYR A 65 -1.49 -4.75 -11.41
N LEU A 66 -0.94 -5.39 -12.45
CA LEU A 66 -0.29 -6.71 -12.29
C LEU A 66 0.94 -6.63 -11.36
N GLU A 67 1.74 -5.58 -11.51
CA GLU A 67 2.90 -5.35 -10.65
C GLU A 67 2.45 -4.97 -9.23
N ALA A 68 1.35 -4.21 -9.12
CA ALA A 68 0.75 -3.88 -7.83
C ALA A 68 0.28 -5.15 -7.08
N GLU A 69 -0.27 -6.14 -7.79
CA GLU A 69 -0.67 -7.44 -7.22
C GLU A 69 0.55 -8.27 -6.78
N GLN A 70 1.65 -8.23 -7.53
CA GLN A 70 2.90 -8.89 -7.16
C GLN A 70 3.49 -8.28 -5.88
N ALA A 71 3.49 -6.95 -5.76
CA ALA A 71 3.97 -6.25 -4.57
C ALA A 71 3.16 -6.63 -3.32
N VAL A 72 1.82 -6.63 -3.37
CA VAL A 72 1.01 -7.07 -2.22
C VAL A 72 1.18 -8.55 -1.92
N SER A 73 1.38 -9.40 -2.92
CA SER A 73 1.63 -10.83 -2.71
C SER A 73 2.92 -11.07 -1.93
N LEU A 74 3.98 -10.31 -2.25
CA LEU A 74 5.21 -10.29 -1.47
C LEU A 74 4.94 -9.79 -0.04
N GLY A 75 4.25 -8.65 0.10
CA GLY A 75 3.92 -8.07 1.40
C GLY A 75 3.16 -9.05 2.30
N ILE A 76 2.14 -9.72 1.77
CA ILE A 76 1.30 -10.68 2.52
C ILE A 76 2.13 -11.89 2.94
N LYS A 77 3.04 -12.38 2.10
CA LYS A 77 3.96 -13.47 2.46
C LYS A 77 4.84 -13.12 3.65
N HIS A 78 5.26 -11.86 3.77
CA HIS A 78 6.10 -11.39 4.88
C HIS A 78 5.30 -10.98 6.11
N GLN A 79 4.14 -10.35 5.94
CA GLN A 79 3.33 -9.74 6.99
C GLN A 79 1.84 -9.97 6.73
N PRO A 80 1.34 -11.21 6.91
CA PRO A 80 -0.05 -11.56 6.60
C PRO A 80 -1.07 -10.89 7.52
N THR A 81 -0.64 -10.31 8.64
CA THR A 81 -1.53 -9.63 9.60
C THR A 81 -1.60 -8.12 9.37
N PHE A 82 -1.00 -7.59 8.29
CA PHE A 82 -1.07 -6.17 7.97
C PHE A 82 -2.28 -5.88 7.04
N PRO A 83 -3.40 -5.34 7.56
CA PRO A 83 -4.69 -5.29 6.86
C PRO A 83 -4.67 -4.41 5.61
N TRP A 84 -3.82 -3.38 5.58
CA TRP A 84 -3.66 -2.47 4.44
C TRP A 84 -3.14 -3.16 3.17
N LEU A 85 -2.41 -4.28 3.29
CA LEU A 85 -2.02 -5.07 2.12
C LEU A 85 -3.22 -5.68 1.39
N TYR A 86 -4.25 -6.06 2.13
CA TYR A 86 -5.47 -6.62 1.57
C TYR A 86 -6.35 -5.54 0.95
N VAL A 87 -6.37 -4.33 1.52
CA VAL A 87 -6.98 -3.14 0.88
C VAL A 87 -6.28 -2.80 -0.43
N ALA A 88 -4.95 -2.76 -0.44
CA ALA A 88 -4.17 -2.50 -1.66
C ALA A 88 -4.36 -3.62 -2.70
N ARG A 89 -4.43 -4.88 -2.25
CA ARG A 89 -4.74 -6.02 -3.12
C ARG A 89 -6.11 -5.88 -3.78
N ALA A 90 -7.13 -5.46 -3.03
CA ALA A 90 -8.45 -5.18 -3.60
C ALA A 90 -8.38 -4.10 -4.68
N CYS A 91 -7.64 -3.01 -4.45
CA CYS A 91 -7.48 -1.95 -5.45
C CYS A 91 -6.77 -2.46 -6.73
N ALA A 92 -5.69 -3.24 -6.59
CA ALA A 92 -4.99 -3.83 -7.72
C ALA A 92 -5.88 -4.81 -8.50
N LEU A 93 -6.59 -5.70 -7.80
CA LEU A 93 -7.52 -6.66 -8.43
C LEU A 93 -8.69 -5.97 -9.12
N SER A 94 -9.21 -4.88 -8.56
CA SER A 94 -10.24 -4.06 -9.23
C SER A 94 -9.73 -3.43 -10.52
N GLY A 95 -8.48 -2.95 -10.55
CA GLY A 95 -7.86 -2.46 -11.78
C GLY A 95 -7.62 -3.56 -12.82
N LEU A 96 -7.54 -4.82 -12.38
CA LEU A 96 -7.49 -6.02 -13.24
C LEU A 96 -8.87 -6.58 -13.58
N GLU A 97 -9.96 -5.90 -13.18
CA GLU A 97 -11.35 -6.34 -13.38
C GLU A 97 -11.68 -7.69 -12.68
N ARG A 98 -10.88 -8.10 -11.69
CA ARG A 98 -11.07 -9.33 -10.89
C ARG A 98 -11.89 -9.04 -9.63
N ARG A 99 -13.16 -8.66 -9.83
CA ARG A 99 -14.02 -8.09 -8.79
C ARG A 99 -14.28 -9.03 -7.61
N GLU A 100 -14.50 -10.32 -7.86
CA GLU A 100 -14.81 -11.31 -6.83
C GLU A 100 -13.61 -11.51 -5.89
N GLU A 101 -12.40 -11.59 -6.45
CA GLU A 101 -11.17 -11.71 -5.67
C GLU A 101 -10.86 -10.42 -4.90
N ALA A 102 -11.20 -9.26 -5.48
CA ALA A 102 -11.07 -7.98 -4.80
C ALA A 102 -12.00 -7.89 -3.58
N GLN A 103 -13.25 -8.36 -3.70
CA GLN A 103 -14.20 -8.47 -2.60
C GLN A 103 -13.68 -9.40 -1.50
N GLN A 104 -13.15 -10.57 -1.86
CA GLN A 104 -12.55 -11.50 -0.89
C GLN A 104 -11.37 -10.87 -0.14
N ALA A 105 -10.52 -10.10 -0.83
CA ALA A 105 -9.45 -9.36 -0.17
C ALA A 105 -9.99 -8.35 0.85
N LEU A 106 -11.08 -7.64 0.56
CA LEU A 106 -11.71 -6.73 1.52
C LEU A 106 -12.34 -7.44 2.72
N VAL A 107 -12.89 -8.65 2.52
CA VAL A 107 -13.36 -9.49 3.63
C VAL A 107 -12.20 -9.82 4.57
N LEU A 108 -11.08 -10.31 4.03
CA LEU A 108 -9.87 -10.61 4.81
C LEU A 108 -9.33 -9.36 5.54
N ALA A 109 -9.33 -8.21 4.87
CA ALA A 109 -8.91 -6.95 5.50
C ALA A 109 -9.76 -6.61 6.74
N ARG A 110 -11.08 -6.84 6.66
CA ARG A 110 -12.03 -6.60 7.76
C ARG A 110 -11.98 -7.66 8.86
N GLU A 111 -11.61 -8.90 8.54
CA GLU A 111 -11.36 -9.94 9.55
C GLU A 111 -10.14 -9.57 10.41
N ILE A 112 -9.08 -9.06 9.80
CA ILE A 112 -7.87 -8.61 10.49
C ILE A 112 -8.12 -7.29 11.25
N ALA A 113 -8.86 -6.36 10.63
CA ALA A 113 -9.17 -5.06 11.18
C ALA A 113 -10.68 -4.75 11.08
N PRO A 114 -11.48 -5.15 12.08
CA PRO A 114 -12.95 -4.99 12.04
C PRO A 114 -13.46 -3.56 11.92
N HIS A 115 -12.61 -2.58 12.20
CA HIS A 115 -12.93 -1.16 12.11
C HIS A 115 -12.77 -0.60 10.68
N PHE A 116 -12.26 -1.38 9.72
CA PHE A 116 -12.15 -0.97 8.33
C PHE A 116 -13.54 -0.87 7.69
N SER A 117 -13.87 0.35 7.25
CA SER A 117 -15.06 0.68 6.49
C SER A 117 -14.64 1.47 5.27
N LEU A 118 -15.45 1.44 4.21
CA LEU A 118 -15.18 2.19 2.98
C LEU A 118 -14.85 3.65 3.31
N ALA A 119 -15.72 4.31 4.07
CA ALA A 119 -15.57 5.71 4.45
C ALA A 119 -14.22 6.02 5.14
N LYS A 120 -13.80 5.19 6.11
CA LYS A 120 -12.54 5.39 6.84
C LYS A 120 -11.31 5.18 5.95
N ILE A 121 -11.36 4.19 5.06
CA ILE A 121 -10.25 3.94 4.13
C ILE A 121 -10.14 5.09 3.14
N GLU A 122 -11.27 5.52 2.57
CA GLU A 122 -11.27 6.64 1.63
C GLU A 122 -10.81 7.96 2.27
N GLU A 123 -11.20 8.22 3.52
CA GLU A 123 -10.70 9.35 4.29
C GLU A 123 -9.18 9.28 4.48
N GLY A 124 -8.65 8.11 4.83
CA GLY A 124 -7.21 7.89 4.92
C GLY A 124 -6.48 8.21 3.62
N TRP A 125 -7.02 7.79 2.47
CA TRP A 125 -6.46 8.13 1.17
C TRP A 125 -6.50 9.62 0.84
N ARG A 126 -7.60 10.31 1.17
CA ARG A 126 -7.71 11.77 0.96
C ARG A 126 -6.76 12.57 1.84
N LEU A 127 -6.35 12.03 3.00
CA LEU A 127 -5.36 12.66 3.87
C LEU A 127 -3.92 12.46 3.38
N LEU A 128 -3.66 11.36 2.67
CA LEU A 128 -2.31 10.99 2.24
C LEU A 128 -1.99 11.48 0.83
N PHE A 129 -2.95 11.45 -0.09
CA PHE A 129 -2.71 11.73 -1.50
C PHE A 129 -3.32 13.05 -1.94
N GLN A 130 -2.77 13.60 -3.04
CA GLN A 130 -3.44 14.68 -3.77
C GLN A 130 -4.85 14.25 -4.18
N LYS A 131 -5.76 15.22 -4.30
CA LYS A 131 -7.19 14.97 -4.56
C LYS A 131 -7.42 14.00 -5.72
N ASP A 132 -6.71 14.16 -6.83
CA ASP A 132 -6.91 13.34 -8.02
C ASP A 132 -6.41 11.91 -7.83
N ASP A 133 -5.26 11.73 -7.16
CA ASP A 133 -4.72 10.41 -6.85
C ASP A 133 -5.55 9.68 -5.79
N ALA A 134 -6.00 10.41 -4.76
CA ALA A 134 -6.95 9.91 -3.78
C ALA A 134 -8.25 9.44 -4.44
N GLU A 135 -8.78 10.20 -5.40
CA GLU A 135 -10.01 9.82 -6.11
C GLU A 135 -9.81 8.60 -7.01
N LYS A 136 -8.67 8.52 -7.72
CA LYS A 136 -8.32 7.32 -8.50
C LYS A 136 -8.30 6.07 -7.62
N ILE A 137 -7.57 6.07 -6.50
CA ILE A 137 -7.48 4.88 -5.64
C ILE A 137 -8.83 4.56 -4.96
N ASN A 138 -9.61 5.59 -4.59
CA ASN A 138 -10.97 5.41 -4.06
C ASN A 138 -11.90 4.78 -5.09
N SER A 139 -11.82 5.17 -6.36
CA SER A 139 -12.62 4.58 -7.43
C SER A 139 -12.37 3.07 -7.57
N LEU A 140 -11.09 2.65 -7.51
CA LEU A 140 -10.71 1.23 -7.51
C LEU A 140 -11.29 0.50 -6.30
N LEU A 141 -11.18 1.10 -5.11
CA LEU A 141 -11.72 0.51 -3.88
C LEU A 141 -13.24 0.31 -3.93
N ARG A 142 -13.98 1.27 -4.51
CA ARG A 142 -15.44 1.19 -4.65
C ARG A 142 -15.88 0.06 -5.58
N LEU A 143 -15.11 -0.26 -6.62
CA LEU A 143 -15.39 -1.41 -7.50
C LEU A 143 -15.33 -2.73 -6.73
N ALA A 144 -14.39 -2.85 -5.79
CA ALA A 144 -14.25 -4.02 -4.93
C ALA A 144 -15.25 -4.04 -3.77
N TRP A 145 -15.77 -2.90 -3.33
CA TRP A 145 -16.58 -2.88 -2.11
C TRP A 145 -17.92 -3.58 -2.38
N PRO A 146 -18.29 -4.62 -1.60
CA PRO A 146 -19.59 -5.26 -1.76
C PRO A 146 -20.67 -4.22 -1.48
N GLU A 147 -21.63 -4.09 -2.41
CA GLU A 147 -22.86 -3.34 -2.14
C GLU A 147 -23.56 -4.03 -0.96
N SER A 148 -23.93 -3.23 0.04
CA SER A 148 -24.66 -3.66 1.22
C SER A 148 -26.07 -4.10 0.90
#